data_AF-A0A7S0XQ46-F1
#
_entry.id   AF-A0A7S0XQ46-F1
#
_cell.length_a   1.000
_cell.length_b   1.000
_cell.length_c   1.000
_cell.angle_alpha   90.00
_cell.angle_beta   90.00
_cell.angle_gamma   90.00
#
_symmetry.space_group_name_H-M   'P 1'
#
loop_
_entity.id
_entity.type
_entity.pdbx_description
1 polymer ?
#
loop_
_entity_poly.entity_id
_entity_poly.type
_entity_poly.pdbx_seq_one_letter_code
_entity_poly.pdbx_strand_id
1 'polypeptide(L)'
;VLDSKNREVVERVAACYIANCLQTQLPPNVALMLPPFVTVCTGQEVETYYCFHGLMCLYNTLMPPEEMGLRVARFVMLFKVIYPEVNAALEEEEVEPNEWVVSWLEILLCRELPVDNALRLWDSYFAADTPEDGLLLHPYVCLAVMENIQGTL
;
A
#
# COMPACT_ATOMS: atom_id res chain seq x y z
N VAL A 1 12.05 -6.61 11.04
CA VAL A 1 13.06 -7.18 10.13
C VAL A 1 12.76 -8.67 9.99
N LEU A 2 12.39 -9.16 8.80
CA LEU A 2 12.13 -10.58 8.57
C LEU A 2 13.41 -11.40 8.82
N ASP A 3 13.26 -12.56 9.47
CA ASP A 3 14.33 -13.55 9.60
C ASP A 3 14.73 -14.14 8.24
N SER A 4 15.86 -14.87 8.18
CA SER A 4 16.41 -15.40 6.93
C SER A 4 15.45 -16.36 6.22
N LYS A 5 14.74 -17.20 6.97
CA LYS A 5 13.78 -18.18 6.41
C LYS A 5 12.63 -17.47 5.72
N ASN A 6 12.07 -16.44 6.37
CA ASN A 6 10.96 -15.66 5.83
C ASN A 6 11.36 -14.83 4.60
N ARG A 7 12.61 -14.36 4.51
CA ARG A 7 13.12 -13.69 3.30
C ARG A 7 13.15 -14.64 2.10
N GLU A 8 13.63 -15.87 2.29
CA GLU A 8 13.64 -16.84 1.19
C GLU A 8 12.22 -17.19 0.72
N VAL A 9 11.25 -17.25 1.64
CA VAL A 9 9.83 -17.44 1.30
C VAL A 9 9.32 -16.28 0.44
N VAL A 10 9.62 -15.02 0.81
CA VAL A 10 9.27 -13.85 -0.02
C VAL A 10 9.84 -13.99 -1.43
N GLU A 11 11.12 -14.32 -1.56
CA GLU A 11 11.79 -14.45 -2.87
C GLU A 11 11.17 -15.56 -3.73
N ARG A 12 10.90 -16.74 -3.14
CA ARG A 12 10.27 -17.87 -3.86
C ARG A 12 8.85 -17.55 -4.29
N VAL A 13 8.06 -16.93 -3.42
CA VAL A 13 6.68 -16.53 -3.75
C VAL A 13 6.66 -15.45 -4.82
N ALA A 14 7.54 -14.43 -4.73
CA ALA A 14 7.69 -13.40 -5.75
C ALA A 14 8.06 -14.00 -7.11
N ALA A 15 9.06 -14.88 -7.15
CA ALA A 15 9.49 -15.55 -8.38
C ALA A 15 8.36 -16.40 -8.98
N CYS A 16 7.63 -17.14 -8.14
CA CYS A 16 6.46 -17.92 -8.56
C CYS A 16 5.36 -17.01 -9.14
N TYR A 17 5.06 -15.89 -8.47
CA TYR A 17 4.06 -14.93 -8.93
C TYR A 17 4.42 -14.35 -10.30
N ILE A 18 5.67 -13.91 -10.48
CA ILE A 18 6.17 -13.39 -11.77
C ILE A 18 6.10 -14.45 -12.87
N ALA A 19 6.45 -15.69 -12.57
CA ALA A 19 6.43 -16.78 -13.55
C ALA A 19 5.00 -17.13 -14.02
N ASN A 20 4.00 -16.96 -13.16
CA ASN A 20 2.62 -17.36 -13.46
C ASN A 20 1.73 -16.19 -13.90
N CYS A 21 2.09 -14.94 -13.59
CA CYS A 21 1.34 -13.75 -13.98
C CYS A 21 1.95 -13.11 -15.23
N LEU A 22 1.71 -13.71 -16.40
CA LEU A 22 2.32 -13.37 -17.70
C LEU A 22 2.11 -11.92 -18.20
N GLN A 23 1.22 -11.15 -17.58
CA GLN A 23 0.88 -9.78 -18.01
C GLN A 23 1.26 -8.67 -17.03
N THR A 24 1.82 -9.01 -15.87
CA THR A 24 2.17 -8.01 -14.84
C THR A 24 3.58 -8.30 -14.35
N GLN A 25 4.56 -7.51 -14.81
CA GLN A 25 5.83 -7.45 -14.10
C GLN A 25 5.52 -6.94 -12.69
N LEU A 26 5.86 -7.72 -11.66
CA LEU A 26 5.68 -7.29 -10.28
C LEU A 26 6.67 -6.13 -10.02
N PRO A 27 6.20 -4.88 -9.86
CA PRO A 27 7.11 -3.77 -9.60
C PRO A 27 7.83 -3.99 -8.26
N PRO A 28 9.10 -3.58 -8.11
CA PRO A 28 9.86 -3.78 -6.87
C PRO A 28 9.16 -3.20 -5.63
N ASN A 29 8.49 -2.06 -5.76
CA ASN A 29 7.73 -1.45 -4.66
C ASN A 29 6.57 -2.35 -4.23
N VAL A 30 5.80 -2.86 -5.19
CA VAL A 30 4.64 -3.73 -4.93
C VAL A 30 5.06 -5.04 -4.23
N ALA A 31 6.28 -5.52 -4.44
CA ALA A 31 6.82 -6.66 -3.69
C ALA A 31 6.93 -6.40 -2.17
N LEU A 32 6.93 -5.14 -1.72
CA LEU A 32 6.87 -4.79 -0.29
C LEU A 32 5.53 -5.15 0.37
N MET A 33 4.52 -5.52 -0.42
CA MET A 33 3.24 -6.04 0.08
C MET A 33 3.27 -7.55 0.38
N LEU A 34 4.36 -8.28 0.05
CA LEU A 34 4.52 -9.71 0.38
C LEU A 34 4.84 -10.00 1.85
N PRO A 35 5.75 -9.27 2.53
CA PRO A 35 6.11 -9.50 3.93
C PRO A 35 4.93 -9.67 4.90
N PRO A 36 3.86 -8.84 4.85
CA PRO A 36 2.69 -9.03 5.71
C PRO A 36 2.06 -10.42 5.59
N PHE A 37 1.93 -10.95 4.37
CA PHE A 37 1.39 -12.30 4.15
C PHE A 37 2.31 -13.40 4.67
N VAL A 38 3.62 -13.26 4.50
CA VAL A 38 4.58 -14.24 5.05
C VAL A 38 4.47 -14.30 6.57
N THR A 39 4.29 -13.15 7.22
CA THR A 39 4.10 -13.07 8.67
C THR A 39 2.79 -13.74 9.11
N VAL A 40 1.65 -13.43 8.48
CA VAL A 40 0.34 -13.99 8.86
C VAL A 40 0.24 -15.48 8.53
N CYS A 41 0.71 -15.90 7.36
CA CYS A 41 0.73 -17.30 6.94
C CYS A 41 1.86 -18.10 7.62
N THR A 42 2.57 -17.54 8.60
CA THR A 42 3.63 -18.22 9.37
C THR A 42 4.75 -18.83 8.50
N GLY A 43 5.01 -18.22 7.34
CA GLY A 43 6.00 -18.70 6.37
C GLY A 43 5.53 -19.87 5.50
N GLN A 44 4.24 -20.22 5.51
CA GLN A 44 3.69 -21.22 4.58
C GLN A 44 3.60 -20.64 3.17
N GLU A 45 4.40 -21.17 2.26
CA GLU A 45 4.57 -20.60 0.91
C GLU A 45 3.30 -20.63 0.08
N VAL A 46 2.57 -21.74 0.10
CA VAL A 46 1.36 -21.93 -0.70
C VAL A 46 0.26 -20.96 -0.26
N GLU A 47 0.05 -20.83 1.05
CA GLU A 47 -0.91 -19.89 1.62
C GLU A 47 -0.52 -18.45 1.32
N THR A 48 0.75 -18.10 1.54
CA THR A 48 1.31 -16.77 1.22
C THR A 48 1.06 -16.43 -0.24
N TYR A 49 1.33 -17.37 -1.16
CA TYR A 49 1.15 -17.17 -2.60
C TYR A 49 -0.32 -16.87 -2.93
N TYR A 50 -1.26 -17.68 -2.47
CA TYR A 50 -2.68 -17.49 -2.81
C TYR A 50 -3.28 -16.25 -2.16
N CYS A 51 -2.89 -15.92 -0.92
CA CYS A 51 -3.31 -14.67 -0.27
C CYS A 51 -2.78 -13.45 -1.01
N PHE A 52 -1.48 -13.43 -1.34
CA PHE A 52 -0.89 -12.35 -2.10
C PHE A 52 -1.49 -12.23 -3.51
N HIS A 53 -1.66 -13.35 -4.21
CA HIS A 53 -2.28 -13.37 -5.53
C HIS A 53 -3.71 -12.82 -5.49
N GLY A 54 -4.51 -13.21 -4.49
CA GLY A 54 -5.86 -12.69 -4.29
C GLY A 54 -5.88 -11.17 -4.09
N LEU A 55 -4.99 -10.63 -3.25
CA LEU A 55 -4.85 -9.18 -3.09
C LEU A 55 -4.45 -8.52 -4.41
N MET A 56 -3.46 -9.06 -5.13
CA MET A 56 -2.99 -8.47 -6.37
C MET A 56 -4.07 -8.47 -7.46
N CYS A 57 -4.91 -9.51 -7.55
CA CYS A 57 -6.05 -9.53 -8.45
C CYS A 57 -7.04 -8.41 -8.11
N LEU A 58 -7.39 -8.26 -6.83
CA LEU A 58 -8.31 -7.21 -6.36
C LEU A 58 -7.72 -5.82 -6.58
N TYR A 59 -6.47 -5.61 -6.18
CA TYR A 59 -5.73 -4.37 -6.31
C TYR A 59 -5.60 -3.93 -7.76
N ASN A 60 -5.15 -4.80 -8.67
CA ASN A 60 -5.01 -4.43 -10.08
C ASN A 60 -6.36 -4.15 -10.75
N THR A 61 -7.45 -4.72 -10.26
CA THR A 61 -8.81 -4.46 -10.78
C THR A 61 -9.34 -3.10 -10.32
N LEU A 62 -9.20 -2.78 -9.03
CA LEU A 62 -9.79 -1.58 -8.44
C LEU A 62 -8.88 -0.36 -8.51
N MET A 63 -7.57 -0.61 -8.51
CA MET A 63 -6.53 0.39 -8.42
C MET A 63 -5.51 0.24 -9.56
N PRO A 64 -5.95 0.25 -10.84
CA PRO A 64 -5.07 0.03 -11.97
C PRO A 64 -3.86 1.00 -11.97
N PRO A 65 -2.65 0.53 -12.29
CA PRO A 65 -1.43 1.36 -12.30
C PRO A 65 -1.53 2.58 -13.21
N GLU A 66 -2.18 2.46 -14.36
CA GLU A 66 -2.41 3.54 -15.33
C GLU A 66 -3.22 4.71 -14.75
N GLU A 67 -4.02 4.48 -13.72
CA GLU A 67 -4.79 5.53 -13.04
C GLU A 67 -4.05 6.13 -11.84
N MET A 68 -2.82 5.71 -11.54
CA MET A 68 -2.06 6.20 -10.38
C MET A 68 -1.92 7.72 -10.40
N GLY A 69 -1.60 8.33 -11.55
CA GLY A 69 -1.47 9.78 -11.67
C GLY A 69 -2.76 10.53 -11.34
N LEU A 70 -3.92 10.00 -11.75
CA LEU A 70 -5.23 10.57 -11.42
C LEU A 70 -5.53 10.42 -9.92
N ARG A 71 -5.18 9.27 -9.32
CA ARG A 71 -5.36 9.01 -7.89
C ARG A 71 -4.52 9.96 -7.04
N VAL A 72 -3.26 10.16 -7.43
CA VAL A 72 -2.35 11.13 -6.80
C VAL A 72 -2.90 12.55 -6.93
N ALA A 73 -3.31 12.98 -8.13
CA ALA A 73 -3.88 14.31 -8.33
C ALA A 73 -5.13 14.56 -7.49
N ARG A 74 -6.03 13.55 -7.38
CA ARG A 74 -7.22 13.62 -6.52
C ARG A 74 -6.85 13.72 -5.04
N PHE A 75 -5.88 12.92 -4.59
CA PHE A 75 -5.38 12.99 -3.22
C PHE A 75 -4.82 14.39 -2.93
N VAL A 76 -3.93 14.90 -3.79
CA VAL A 76 -3.27 16.20 -3.57
C VAL A 76 -4.31 17.33 -3.56
N MET A 77 -5.32 17.28 -4.44
CA MET A 77 -6.44 18.22 -4.40
C MET A 77 -7.14 18.19 -3.03
N LEU A 78 -7.52 17.01 -2.54
CA LEU A 78 -8.19 16.87 -1.25
C LEU A 78 -7.29 17.31 -0.09
N PHE A 79 -6.03 16.92 -0.11
CA PHE A 79 -5.02 17.30 0.88
C PHE A 79 -4.91 18.81 1.00
N LYS A 80 -4.77 19.54 -0.12
CA LYS A 80 -4.68 21.01 -0.12
C LYS A 80 -5.92 21.70 0.42
N VAL A 81 -7.10 21.09 0.21
CA VAL A 81 -8.38 21.64 0.69
C VAL A 81 -8.58 21.38 2.18
N ILE A 82 -8.27 20.17 2.65
CA ILE A 82 -8.53 19.74 4.03
C ILE A 82 -7.44 20.28 4.97
N TYR A 83 -6.20 20.38 4.48
CA TYR A 83 -5.01 20.70 5.27
C TYR A 83 -4.20 21.85 4.65
N PRO A 84 -4.79 23.03 4.45
CA PRO A 84 -4.12 24.15 3.78
C PRO A 84 -2.88 24.65 4.54
N GLU A 85 -2.90 24.63 5.87
CA GLU A 85 -1.78 25.08 6.71
C GLU A 85 -0.56 24.17 6.56
N VAL A 86 -0.77 22.85 6.58
CA VAL A 86 0.32 21.89 6.36
C VAL A 86 0.82 21.91 4.94
N ASN A 87 -0.07 22.11 3.95
CA ASN A 87 0.40 22.33 2.58
C ASN A 87 1.30 23.57 2.47
N ALA A 88 0.95 24.68 3.13
CA ALA A 88 1.79 25.88 3.13
C ALA A 88 3.15 25.64 3.79
N ALA A 89 3.19 24.92 4.92
CA ALA A 89 4.44 24.56 5.58
C ALA A 89 5.33 23.66 4.70
N LEU A 90 4.75 22.66 4.03
CA LEU A 90 5.49 21.82 3.08
C LEU A 90 5.99 22.63 1.87
N GLU A 91 5.21 23.59 1.37
CA GLU A 91 5.63 24.48 0.29
C GLU A 91 6.80 25.39 0.70
N GLU A 92 6.86 25.84 1.96
CA GLU A 92 8.01 26.60 2.50
C GLU A 92 9.30 25.77 2.57
N GLU A 93 9.17 24.48 2.86
CA GLU A 93 10.28 23.52 2.89
C GLU A 93 10.59 22.88 1.52
N GLU A 94 9.97 23.38 0.43
CA GLU A 94 10.12 22.86 -0.93
C GLU A 94 9.76 21.37 -1.08
N VAL A 95 8.86 20.85 -0.23
CA VAL A 95 8.41 19.46 -0.25
C VAL A 95 7.13 19.32 -1.08
N GLU A 96 7.22 18.66 -2.23
CA GLU A 96 6.05 18.40 -3.05
C GLU A 96 5.25 17.17 -2.58
N PRO A 97 3.92 17.25 -2.44
CA PRO A 97 3.08 16.11 -2.08
C PRO A 97 3.28 14.85 -2.93
N ASN A 98 3.59 15.03 -4.22
CA ASN A 98 3.78 13.95 -5.18
C ASN A 98 4.98 13.05 -4.84
N GLU A 99 5.99 13.57 -4.13
CA GLU A 99 7.23 12.84 -3.84
C GLU A 99 7.03 11.68 -2.85
N TRP A 100 6.05 11.81 -1.95
CA TRP A 100 5.79 10.80 -0.92
C TRP A 100 4.48 10.04 -1.16
N VAL A 101 3.43 10.71 -1.63
CA VAL A 101 2.08 10.12 -1.71
C VAL A 101 1.99 8.93 -2.65
N VAL A 102 2.79 8.90 -3.73
CA VAL A 102 2.78 7.82 -4.72
C VAL A 102 3.00 6.48 -4.01
N SER A 103 4.01 6.40 -3.16
CA SER A 103 4.30 5.18 -2.42
C SER A 103 3.21 4.83 -1.41
N TRP A 104 2.61 5.81 -0.74
CA TRP A 104 1.55 5.54 0.23
C TRP A 104 0.38 4.84 -0.44
N LEU A 105 -0.03 5.36 -1.60
CA LEU A 105 -1.14 4.85 -2.41
C LEU A 105 -0.79 3.56 -3.16
N GLU A 106 0.46 3.39 -3.62
CA GLU A 106 0.88 2.25 -4.44
C GLU A 106 1.04 0.97 -3.63
N ILE A 107 1.54 1.08 -2.39
CA ILE A 107 1.89 -0.09 -1.57
C ILE A 107 1.11 -0.14 -0.26
N LEU A 108 -0.06 0.49 -0.24
CA LEU A 108 -1.02 0.45 0.87
C LEU A 108 -0.37 0.75 2.23
N LEU A 109 0.48 1.77 2.27
CA LEU A 109 1.28 2.19 3.43
C LEU A 109 2.28 1.15 3.99
N CYS A 110 2.57 0.05 3.29
CA CYS A 110 3.51 -0.98 3.77
C CYS A 110 4.92 -0.50 4.07
N ARG A 111 5.36 0.61 3.48
CA ARG A 111 6.67 1.21 3.78
C ARG A 111 6.65 2.12 5.01
N GLU A 112 5.49 2.69 5.31
CA GLU A 112 5.34 3.71 6.35
C GLU A 112 4.88 3.11 7.69
N LEU A 113 4.19 1.97 7.64
CA LEU A 113 3.68 1.29 8.81
C LEU A 113 4.50 0.04 9.15
N PRO A 114 4.71 -0.25 10.46
CA PRO A 114 5.13 -1.58 10.88
C PRO A 114 4.17 -2.65 10.34
N VAL A 115 4.70 -3.85 10.06
CA VAL A 115 3.94 -4.95 9.45
C VAL A 115 2.63 -5.24 10.21
N ASP A 116 2.67 -5.28 11.54
CA ASP A 116 1.48 -5.54 12.36
C ASP A 116 0.39 -4.46 12.20
N ASN A 117 0.80 -3.20 12.03
CA ASN A 117 -0.11 -2.07 11.83
C ASN A 117 -0.68 -2.08 10.40
N ALA A 118 0.14 -2.41 9.40
CA ALA A 118 -0.32 -2.57 8.03
C ALA A 118 -1.37 -3.70 7.93
N LEU A 119 -1.12 -4.84 8.58
CA LEU A 119 -2.08 -5.94 8.67
C LEU A 119 -3.38 -5.51 9.35
N ARG A 120 -3.29 -4.82 10.49
CA ARG A 120 -4.48 -4.34 11.20
C ARG A 120 -5.31 -3.35 10.37
N LEU A 121 -4.64 -2.52 9.58
CA LEU A 121 -5.30 -1.64 8.62
C LEU A 121 -6.01 -2.45 7.53
N TRP A 122 -5.32 -3.43 6.95
CA TRP A 122 -5.86 -4.28 5.89
C TRP A 122 -7.03 -5.16 6.36
N ASP A 123 -7.04 -5.59 7.62
CA ASP A 123 -8.22 -6.25 8.22
C ASP A 123 -9.47 -5.38 8.07
N SER A 124 -9.32 -4.06 8.21
CA SER A 124 -10.43 -3.12 8.08
C SER A 124 -10.87 -2.94 6.62
N TYR A 125 -9.93 -3.00 5.67
CA TYR A 125 -10.25 -3.01 4.23
C TYR A 125 -11.00 -4.28 3.83
N PHE A 126 -10.54 -5.44 4.30
CA PHE A 126 -11.14 -6.71 3.93
C PHE A 126 -12.46 -6.99 4.69
N ALA A 127 -12.72 -6.30 5.79
CA ALA A 127 -13.96 -6.41 6.56
C ALA A 127 -15.10 -5.49 6.09
N ALA A 128 -14.87 -4.61 5.11
CA ALA A 128 -15.93 -3.80 4.52
C ALA A 128 -17.02 -4.67 3.85
N ASP A 129 -18.24 -4.14 3.71
CA ASP A 129 -19.39 -4.86 3.12
C ASP A 129 -19.04 -5.51 1.78
N THR A 130 -18.21 -4.83 0.99
CA THR A 130 -17.41 -5.44 -0.06
C THR A 130 -15.93 -5.13 0.14
N PRO A 131 -14.99 -6.08 -0.09
CA PRO A 131 -13.56 -5.80 -0.06
C PRO A 131 -13.14 -4.69 -1.04
N GLU A 132 -13.95 -4.47 -2.08
CA GLU A 132 -13.76 -3.45 -3.09
C GLU A 132 -13.92 -2.05 -2.50
N ASP A 133 -15.00 -1.83 -1.75
CA ASP A 133 -15.25 -0.59 -1.04
C ASP A 133 -14.12 -0.29 -0.04
N GLY A 134 -13.63 -1.32 0.64
CA GLY A 134 -12.55 -1.18 1.62
C GLY A 134 -11.25 -0.63 1.04
N LEU A 135 -10.77 -1.17 -0.08
CA LEU A 135 -9.55 -0.65 -0.73
C LEU A 135 -9.74 0.74 -1.34
N LEU A 136 -10.94 1.06 -1.82
CA LEU A 136 -11.25 2.40 -2.33
C LEU A 136 -11.25 3.49 -1.23
N LEU A 137 -11.35 3.11 0.05
CA LEU A 137 -11.16 4.03 1.17
C LEU A 137 -9.69 4.41 1.41
N HIS A 138 -8.74 3.68 0.81
CA HIS A 138 -7.32 3.85 1.08
C HIS A 138 -6.80 5.31 0.93
N PRO A 139 -7.17 6.08 -0.12
CA PRO A 139 -6.75 7.48 -0.22
C PRO A 139 -7.21 8.35 0.96
N TYR A 140 -8.38 8.06 1.55
CA TYR A 140 -8.90 8.77 2.71
C TYR A 140 -8.19 8.37 4.00
N VAL A 141 -7.77 7.11 4.11
CA VAL A 141 -6.88 6.68 5.20
C VAL A 141 -5.54 7.42 5.13
N CYS A 142 -4.95 7.54 3.93
CA CYS A 142 -3.72 8.31 3.75
C CYS A 142 -3.90 9.79 4.18
N LEU A 143 -5.07 10.39 3.93
CA LEU A 143 -5.38 11.74 4.42
C LEU A 143 -5.48 11.78 5.96
N ALA A 144 -6.15 10.80 6.58
CA ALA A 144 -6.25 10.72 8.04
C ALA A 144 -4.88 10.47 8.73
N VAL A 145 -3.95 9.78 8.06
CA VAL A 145 -2.57 9.67 8.53
C VAL A 145 -1.89 11.04 8.59
N MET A 146 -2.14 11.91 7.60
CA MET A 146 -1.61 13.29 7.60
C MET A 146 -2.09 14.08 8.81
N GLU A 147 -3.36 13.96 9.22
CA GLU A 147 -3.91 14.63 10.41
C GLU A 147 -3.09 14.35 11.68
N ASN A 148 -2.67 13.09 11.85
CA ASN A 148 -1.85 12.69 13.00
C ASN A 148 -0.42 13.24 12.93
N ILE A 149 0.10 13.45 11.73
CA ILE A 149 1.43 14.03 11.52
C ILE A 149 1.43 15.54 11.77
N GLN A 150 0.33 16.26 11.48
CA GLN A 150 0.25 17.71 11.70
C GLN A 150 0.49 18.11 13.16
N GLY A 151 0.05 17.30 14.12
CA GLY A 151 0.30 17.56 15.53
C GLY A 151 1.78 17.44 15.94
N THR A 152 2.66 17.03 15.01
CA THR A 152 4.09 16.78 15.22
C THR A 152 4.99 17.66 14.34
N LEU A 153 4.43 18.33 13.33
CA LEU A 153 5.11 19.34 12.50
C LEU A 153 5.06 20.70 13.20
#